data_AF-A0A536CWB8-F1
#
_entry.id   AF-A0A536CWB8-F1
#
_cell.length_a   1.000
_cell.length_b   1.000
_cell.length_c   1.000
_cell.angle_alpha   90.00
_cell.angle_beta   90.00
_cell.angle_gamma   90.00
#
_symmetry.space_group_name_H-M   'P 1'
#
loop_
_entity.id
_entity.type
_entity.pdbx_description
1 polymer ?
#
loop_
_entity_poly.entity_id
_entity_poly.type
_entity_poly.pdbx_seq_one_letter_code
_entity_poly.pdbx_strand_id
1 'polypeptide(L)'
;SWTFPRMTCAFCGETETSRLTVLADVEPFPHVRVDACERCRRYVLTIDLRKDPRAVPVVDELAAIPLDLAAAERGYAKIAANLMGF
;
A
#
# COMPACT_ATOMS: atom_id res chain seq x y z
N SER A 1 12.36 12.88 -5.01
CA SER A 1 11.66 11.59 -5.14
C SER A 1 12.60 10.58 -5.77
N TRP A 2 12.42 9.29 -5.50
CA TRP A 2 13.16 8.21 -6.15
C TRP A 2 12.18 7.35 -6.97
N THR A 3 12.68 6.71 -8.02
CA THR A 3 11.87 5.92 -8.96
C THR A 3 11.98 4.44 -8.65
N PHE A 4 10.84 3.77 -8.49
CA PHE A 4 10.74 2.32 -8.35
C PHE A 4 9.89 1.74 -9.50
N PRO A 5 10.23 0.59 -10.10
CA PRO A 5 9.39 -0.04 -11.11
C PRO A 5 7.97 -0.31 -10.59
N ARG A 6 6.98 -0.05 -11.45
CA ARG A 6 5.60 -0.48 -11.18
C ARG A 6 5.48 -1.99 -11.38
N MET A 7 4.41 -2.58 -10.85
CA MET A 7 4.17 -4.03 -10.99
C MET A 7 5.34 -4.86 -10.44
N THR A 8 5.94 -4.40 -9.35
CA THR A 8 7.03 -5.10 -8.67
C THR A 8 6.81 -5.00 -7.16
N CYS A 9 6.98 -6.10 -6.43
CA CYS A 9 6.93 -6.08 -4.98
C CYS A 9 8.10 -5.25 -4.43
N ALA A 10 7.80 -4.22 -3.63
CA ALA A 10 8.79 -3.35 -3.01
C ALA A 10 9.70 -4.04 -1.98
N PHE A 11 9.38 -5.30 -1.59
CA PHE A 11 10.21 -6.07 -0.66
C PHE A 11 11.04 -7.16 -1.33
N CYS A 12 10.41 -8.13 -2.00
CA CYS A 12 11.11 -9.30 -2.55
C CYS A 12 11.36 -9.24 -4.06
N GLY A 13 10.89 -8.20 -4.74
CA GLY A 13 11.07 -8.04 -6.19
C GLY A 13 10.21 -8.95 -7.07
N GLU A 14 9.14 -9.56 -6.54
CA GLU A 14 8.18 -10.31 -7.36
C GLU A 14 7.57 -9.44 -8.46
N THR A 15 7.53 -9.94 -9.69
CA THR A 15 7.04 -9.22 -10.88
C THR A 15 5.85 -9.92 -11.54
N GLU A 16 5.48 -11.12 -11.10
CA GLU A 16 4.32 -11.82 -11.63
C GLU A 16 3.02 -11.13 -11.18
N THR A 17 2.29 -10.52 -12.13
CA THR A 17 1.06 -9.76 -11.85
C THR A 17 0.01 -10.55 -11.08
N SER A 18 -0.12 -11.87 -11.33
CA SER A 18 -1.04 -12.75 -10.61
C SER A 18 -0.77 -12.85 -9.11
N ARG A 19 0.45 -12.50 -8.67
CA ARG A 19 0.90 -12.50 -7.27
C ARG A 19 0.97 -11.11 -6.66
N LEU A 20 0.55 -10.08 -7.40
CA LEU A 20 0.50 -8.70 -6.94
C LEU A 20 -0.98 -8.31 -6.77
N THR A 21 -1.39 -8.20 -5.51
CA THR A 21 -2.78 -7.94 -5.12
C THR A 21 -2.94 -6.48 -4.71
N VAL A 22 -4.03 -5.85 -5.13
CA VAL A 22 -4.38 -4.49 -4.69
C VAL A 22 -5.61 -4.55 -3.80
N LEU A 23 -5.53 -3.92 -2.62
CA LEU A 23 -6.67 -3.71 -1.75
C LEU A 23 -6.98 -2.21 -1.73
N ALA A 24 -8.22 -1.83 -2.01
CA ALA A 24 -8.64 -0.43 -2.00
C ALA A 24 -10.10 -0.35 -1.56
N ASP A 25 -10.42 0.74 -0.87
CA ASP A 25 -11.80 1.12 -0.57
C ASP A 25 -12.02 2.53 -1.11
N VAL A 26 -12.61 2.59 -2.31
CA VAL A 26 -12.59 3.78 -3.16
C VAL A 26 -13.54 4.89 -2.69
N GLU A 27 -14.49 4.57 -1.82
CA GLU A 27 -15.43 5.53 -1.27
C GLU A 27 -14.79 6.37 -0.15
N PRO A 28 -14.24 5.79 0.94
CA PRO A 28 -13.52 6.55 1.96
C PRO A 28 -12.09 6.95 1.55
N PHE A 29 -11.42 6.18 0.69
CA PHE A 29 -10.00 6.35 0.36
C PHE A 29 -9.73 6.30 -1.16
N PRO A 30 -10.25 7.25 -1.94
CA PRO A 30 -10.17 7.19 -3.41
C PRO A 30 -8.73 7.19 -3.94
N HIS A 31 -7.80 7.86 -3.25
CA HIS A 31 -6.39 8.03 -3.63
C HIS A 31 -5.42 7.10 -2.91
N VAL A 32 -5.87 6.29 -1.95
CA VAL A 32 -5.02 5.37 -1.19
C VAL A 32 -5.36 3.93 -1.54
N ARG A 33 -4.34 3.09 -1.67
CA ARG A 33 -4.48 1.65 -1.85
C ARG A 33 -3.34 0.92 -1.18
N VAL A 34 -3.54 -0.36 -0.91
CA VAL A 34 -2.50 -1.29 -0.49
C VAL A 34 -2.05 -2.08 -1.70
N ASP A 35 -0.75 -2.04 -2.01
CA ASP A 35 -0.10 -2.93 -2.97
C ASP A 35 0.57 -4.08 -2.18
N ALA A 36 0.00 -5.29 -2.27
CA ALA A 36 0.41 -6.48 -1.54
C ALA A 36 1.02 -7.55 -2.46
N CYS A 37 1.87 -8.39 -1.89
CA CYS A 37 2.52 -9.49 -2.60
C CYS A 37 2.14 -10.85 -1.99
N GLU A 38 1.61 -11.75 -2.81
CA GLU A 38 1.25 -13.11 -2.39
C GLU A 38 2.47 -13.96 -2.05
N ARG A 39 3.61 -13.74 -2.73
CA ARG A 39 4.82 -14.54 -2.53
C ARG A 39 5.47 -14.31 -1.17
N CYS A 40 5.66 -13.05 -0.78
CA CYS A 40 6.35 -12.72 0.49
C CYS A 40 5.40 -12.26 1.59
N ARG A 41 4.10 -12.16 1.28
CA ARG A 41 3.05 -11.74 2.21
C ARG A 41 3.30 -10.37 2.82
N ARG A 42 3.90 -9.47 2.04
CA ARG A 42 4.17 -8.08 2.46
C ARG A 42 3.46 -7.07 1.61
N TYR A 43 3.22 -5.89 2.17
CA TYR A 43 2.52 -4.81 1.51
C TYR A 43 3.08 -3.43 1.81
N VAL A 44 2.72 -2.47 0.96
CA VAL A 44 2.98 -1.03 1.12
C VAL A 44 1.73 -0.25 0.75
N LEU A 45 1.49 0.88 1.44
CA LEU A 45 0.45 1.82 1.02
C LEU A 45 0.98 2.71 -0.11
N THR A 46 0.17 2.87 -1.13
CA THR A 46 0.46 3.71 -2.30
C THR A 46 -0.56 4.83 -2.37
N ILE A 47 -0.06 6.06 -2.45
CA ILE A 47 -0.84 7.28 -2.52
C ILE A 47 -0.78 7.81 -3.95
N ASP A 48 -1.92 7.83 -4.64
CA ASP A 48 -2.04 8.27 -6.03
C ASP A 48 -2.31 9.78 -6.11
N LEU A 49 -1.24 10.56 -6.21
CA LEU A 49 -1.30 12.03 -6.34
C LEU A 49 -2.05 12.53 -7.59
N ARG A 50 -2.35 11.65 -8.56
CA ARG A 50 -3.18 12.01 -9.72
C ARG A 50 -4.65 12.14 -9.34
N LYS A 51 -5.08 11.46 -8.27
CA LYS A 51 -6.45 11.50 -7.75
C LYS A 51 -6.63 12.59 -6.70
N ASP A 52 -5.61 12.81 -5.87
CA ASP A 52 -5.53 13.99 -5.01
C ASP A 52 -4.13 14.62 -5.05
N PRO A 53 -3.94 15.72 -5.79
CA PRO A 53 -2.65 16.43 -5.86
C PRO A 53 -2.20 17.07 -4.55
N ARG A 54 -3.09 17.20 -3.56
CA ARG A 54 -2.80 17.81 -2.26
C ARG A 54 -2.47 16.78 -1.18
N ALA A 55 -2.57 15.49 -1.50
CA ALA A 55 -2.26 14.43 -0.55
C ALA A 55 -0.80 14.52 -0.07
N VAL A 56 -0.62 14.32 1.22
CA VAL A 56 0.66 14.26 1.93
C VAL A 56 0.84 12.80 2.37
N PRO A 57 1.70 12.01 1.70
CA PRO A 57 1.71 10.55 1.88
C PRO A 57 1.80 10.07 3.33
N VAL A 58 2.63 10.72 4.15
CA VAL A 58 2.79 10.37 5.58
C VAL A 58 1.52 10.63 6.39
N VAL A 59 0.71 11.63 6.02
CA VAL A 59 -0.55 11.98 6.71
C VAL A 59 -1.70 11.11 6.20
N ASP A 60 -1.81 10.97 4.88
CA ASP A 60 -2.88 10.16 4.26
C ASP A 60 -2.77 8.67 4.60
N GLU A 61 -1.54 8.17 4.76
CA GLU A 61 -1.31 6.82 5.28
C GLU A 61 -1.89 6.65 6.70
N LEU A 62 -1.68 7.63 7.59
CA LEU A 62 -2.24 7.58 8.96
C LEU A 62 -3.77 7.67 8.97
N ALA A 63 -4.37 8.35 8.00
CA ALA A 63 -5.82 8.38 7.85
C ALA A 63 -6.38 7.05 7.30
N ALA A 64 -5.56 6.28 6.58
CA ALA A 64 -5.93 5.03 5.92
C ALA A 64 -5.70 3.77 6.77
N ILE A 65 -5.66 3.90 8.11
CA ILE A 65 -5.55 2.75 9.05
C ILE A 65 -6.55 1.62 8.75
N PRO A 66 -7.81 1.86 8.34
CA PRO A 66 -8.72 0.77 7.99
C PRO A 66 -8.20 -0.14 6.86
N LEU A 67 -7.44 0.42 5.89
CA LEU A 67 -6.81 -0.37 4.83
C LEU A 67 -5.63 -1.19 5.35
N ASP A 68 -4.82 -0.62 6.25
CA ASP A 68 -3.75 -1.34 6.96
C ASP A 68 -4.32 -2.55 7.73
N LEU A 69 -5.39 -2.33 8.51
CA LEU A 69 -6.06 -3.39 9.27
C LEU A 69 -6.61 -4.48 8.35
N ALA A 70 -7.30 -4.09 7.27
CA ALA A 70 -7.84 -5.04 6.29
C ALA A 70 -6.74 -5.84 5.57
N ALA A 71 -5.51 -5.34 5.47
CA ALA A 71 -4.36 -6.10 4.98
C ALA A 71 -3.81 -7.04 6.08
N ALA A 72 -3.68 -6.55 7.30
CA ALA A 72 -3.21 -7.35 8.44
C ALA A 72 -4.12 -8.54 8.74
N GLU A 73 -5.44 -8.35 8.74
CA GLU A 73 -6.45 -9.40 8.94
C GLU A 73 -6.38 -10.49 7.86
N ARG A 74 -5.99 -10.11 6.63
CA ARG A 74 -5.74 -11.06 5.54
C ARG A 74 -4.40 -11.78 5.67
N GLY A 75 -3.58 -11.46 6.67
CA GLY A 75 -2.30 -12.09 6.96
C GLY A 75 -1.12 -11.54 6.15
N TYR A 76 -1.15 -10.26 5.79
CA TYR A 76 0.02 -9.57 5.23
C TYR A 76 0.73 -8.74 6.31
N ALA A 77 2.04 -8.55 6.15
CA ALA A 77 2.86 -7.71 7.02
C ALA A 77 3.32 -6.43 6.28
N LYS A 78 3.28 -5.29 6.96
CA LYS A 78 3.72 -4.03 6.38
C LYS A 78 5.24 -4.02 6.19
N ILE A 79 5.71 -3.47 5.06
CA ILE A 79 7.15 -3.41 4.78
C ILE A 79 7.89 -2.49 5.77
N ALA A 80 7.28 -1.36 6.11
CA ALA A 80 7.81 -0.39 7.04
C ALA A 80 6.66 0.17 7.88
N ALA A 81 6.89 0.29 9.19
CA ALA A 81 5.90 0.87 10.09
C ALA A 81 5.68 2.36 9.77
N ASN A 82 4.45 2.82 9.94
CA ASN A 82 4.12 4.24 9.82
C ASN A 82 4.46 5.01 11.12
N LEU A 83 4.12 6.30 11.18
CA LEU A 83 4.43 7.17 12.32
C LEU A 83 3.75 6.75 13.63
N MET A 84 2.71 5.91 13.59
CA MET A 84 2.05 5.35 14.77
C MET A 84 2.67 4.02 15.23
N GLY A 85 3.72 3.53 14.55
CA GLY A 85 4.36 2.27 14.87
C GLY A 85 3.59 1.03 14.41
N PHE A 86 2.62 1.21 13.50
CA PHE A 86 1.82 0.16 12.89
C PHE A 86 2.43 -0.30 11.57
#